data_AF-A0A6N9EWU2-F1
#
_entry.id   AF-A0A6N9EWU2-F1
#
_cell.length_a   1.000
_cell.length_b   1.000
_cell.length_c   1.000
_cell.angle_alpha   90.00
_cell.angle_beta   90.00
_cell.angle_gamma   90.00
#
_symmetry.space_group_name_H-M   'P 1'
#
loop_
_entity.id
_entity.type
_entity.pdbx_description
1 polymer ?
#
loop_
_entity_poly.entity_id
_entity_poly.type
_entity_poly.pdbx_seq_one_letter_code
_entity_poly.pdbx_strand_id
1 'polypeptide(L)' 'MSAAARPDRPIPNSYWVREGRFAAGEYPGALDPREAAAKVRALIEAGVDCFIDLTQRRDGLA' A
#
# COMPACT_ATOMS: atom_id res chain seq x y z
N MET A 1 -16.15 -15.27 -7.50
CA MET A 1 -14.73 -15.46 -7.13
C MET A 1 -14.65 -15.47 -5.62
N SER A 2 -14.07 -16.52 -5.03
CA SER A 2 -13.88 -16.57 -3.59
C SER A 2 -12.92 -15.45 -3.20
N ALA A 3 -13.27 -14.62 -2.22
CA ALA A 3 -12.31 -13.70 -1.64
C ALA A 3 -11.25 -14.53 -0.93
N ALA A 4 -10.04 -14.58 -1.48
CA ALA A 4 -8.88 -15.01 -0.71
C ALA A 4 -8.84 -14.19 0.59
N ALA A 5 -8.46 -14.82 1.70
CA ALA A 5 -8.35 -14.13 2.98
C ALA A 5 -7.46 -12.89 2.79
N ARG A 6 -8.05 -11.72 3.00
CA ARG A 6 -7.38 -10.44 2.82
C ARG A 6 -6.43 -10.24 4.00
N PRO A 7 -5.17 -9.84 3.80
CA PRO A 7 -4.24 -9.66 4.91
C PRO A 7 -4.74 -8.56 5.87
N ASP A 8 -4.48 -8.74 7.17
CA ASP A 8 -4.87 -7.78 8.22
C ASP A 8 -4.36 -6.36 7.94
N ARG A 9 -3.23 -6.24 7.23
CA ARG A 9 -2.71 -5.00 6.65
C ARG A 9 -1.96 -5.29 5.35
N PRO A 10 -2.09 -4.46 4.30
CA PRO A 10 -1.42 -4.71 3.01
C PRO A 10 0.11 -4.59 3.05
N ILE A 11 0.64 -3.64 3.83
CA ILE A 11 2.09 -3.45 4.04
C ILE A 11 2.39 -3.21 5.54
N PRO A 12 3.64 -3.40 6.03
CA PRO A 12 3.95 -3.34 7.45
C PRO A 12 3.50 -2.04 8.15
N ASN A 13 3.75 -0.90 7.52
CA ASN A 13 3.42 0.44 8.04
C ASN A 13 2.09 0.95 7.45
N SER A 14 1.04 0.13 7.52
CA SER A 14 -0.31 0.51 7.10
C SER A 14 -1.39 -0.10 8.00
N TYR A 15 -2.59 0.48 7.94
CA TYR A 15 -3.77 -0.03 8.63
C TYR A 15 -5.05 0.29 7.84
N TRP A 16 -6.09 -0.52 8.04
CA TRP A 16 -7.42 -0.25 7.54
C TRP A 16 -8.10 0.83 8.40
N VAL A 17 -8.44 1.96 7.80
CA VAL A 17 -9.35 2.96 8.41
C VAL A 17 -10.78 2.43 8.32
N ARG A 18 -11.11 1.80 7.19
CA ARG A 18 -12.32 1.03 6.96
C ARG A 18 -11.97 -0.23 6.19
N GLU A 19 -12.21 -1.38 6.81
CA GLU A 19 -11.87 -2.69 6.24
C GLU A 19 -12.36 -2.84 4.80
N GLY A 20 -11.44 -3.24 3.91
CA GLY A 20 -11.70 -3.49 2.50
C GLY A 20 -12.12 -2.28 1.67
N ARG A 21 -12.13 -1.07 2.24
CA ARG A 21 -12.54 0.17 1.52
C ARG A 21 -11.53 1.29 1.60
N PHE A 22 -10.88 1.50 2.74
CA PHE A 22 -9.98 2.63 2.92
C PHE A 22 -8.85 2.29 3.89
N ALA A 23 -7.62 2.44 3.43
CA ALA A 23 -6.41 2.21 4.20
C ALA A 23 -5.54 3.47 4.20
N ALA A 24 -4.74 3.62 5.26
CA ALA A 24 -3.70 4.63 5.37
C ALA A 24 -2.37 3.97 5.71
N GLY A 25 -1.26 4.52 5.24
CA GLY A 25 0.07 3.95 5.47
C GLY A 25 1.20 4.79 4.88
N GLU A 26 2.41 4.24 4.96
CA GLU A 26 3.61 4.82 4.35
C GLU A 26 3.51 4.90 2.82
N TYR A 27 4.33 5.77 2.23
CA TYR A 27 4.57 5.75 0.79
C TYR A 27 5.21 4.41 0.40
N PRO A 28 4.65 3.66 -0.57
CA PRO A 28 5.13 2.31 -0.89
C PRO A 28 6.43 2.29 -1.73
N GLY A 29 7.07 3.44 -1.93
CA GLY A 29 8.39 3.54 -2.56
C GLY A 29 9.52 2.99 -1.68
N ALA A 30 10.65 2.69 -2.33
CA ALA A 30 11.89 2.24 -1.71
C ALA A 30 13.07 2.55 -2.63
N LEU A 31 14.29 2.58 -2.07
CA LEU A 31 15.52 2.74 -2.86
C LEU A 31 15.79 1.53 -3.77
N ASP A 32 15.44 0.33 -3.30
CA ASP A 32 15.43 -0.87 -4.14
C ASP A 32 14.11 -0.97 -4.91
N PRO A 33 14.13 -0.92 -6.26
CA PRO A 33 12.93 -1.07 -7.08
C PRO A 33 12.17 -2.39 -6.84
N ARG A 34 12.86 -3.46 -6.44
CA ARG A 34 12.22 -4.75 -6.13
C ARG A 34 11.38 -4.67 -4.86
N GLU A 35 11.86 -3.95 -3.86
CA GLU A 35 11.12 -3.71 -2.61
C GLU A 35 9.89 -2.84 -2.88
N ALA A 36 10.06 -1.74 -3.63
CA ALA A 36 8.95 -0.87 -4.03
C ALA A 36 7.88 -1.65 -4.79
N ALA A 37 8.28 -2.47 -5.78
CA ALA A 37 7.37 -3.31 -6.54
C ALA A 37 6.63 -4.35 -5.67
N ALA A 38 7.30 -4.92 -4.66
CA ALA A 38 6.68 -5.86 -3.73
C ALA A 38 5.60 -5.18 -2.87
N LYS A 39 5.87 -3.97 -2.35
CA LYS A 39 4.87 -3.18 -1.58
C LYS A 39 3.66 -2.81 -2.44
N VAL A 40 3.90 -2.34 -3.68
CA VAL A 40 2.82 -2.00 -4.62
C VAL A 40 1.98 -3.22 -4.98
N ARG A 41 2.61 -4.38 -5.24
CA ARG A 41 1.88 -5.64 -5.51
C ARG A 41 0.99 -6.04 -4.33
N ALA A 42 1.51 -5.96 -3.10
CA ALA A 42 0.73 -6.32 -1.91
C ALA A 42 -0.52 -5.42 -1.73
N LEU A 43 -0.42 -4.13 -2.07
CA LEU A 43 -1.56 -3.21 -2.08
C LEU A 43 -2.61 -3.61 -3.13
N ILE A 44 -2.17 -3.96 -4.34
CA ILE A 44 -3.07 -4.42 -5.42
C ILE A 44 -3.74 -5.75 -5.04
N GLU A 45 -3.00 -6.70 -4.48
CA GLU A 45 -3.53 -8.00 -4.03
C GLU A 45 -4.54 -7.85 -2.88
N ALA A 46 -4.41 -6.81 -2.04
CA ALA A 46 -5.40 -6.44 -1.04
C ALA A 46 -6.67 -5.78 -1.64
N GLY A 47 -6.67 -5.52 -2.95
CA GLY A 47 -7.77 -4.90 -3.69
C GLY A 47 -7.73 -3.37 -3.70
N VAL A 48 -6.58 -2.75 -3.45
CA VAL A 48 -6.39 -1.30 -3.62
C VAL A 48 -6.22 -1.00 -5.11
N ASP A 49 -7.11 -0.17 -5.64
CA ASP A 49 -7.15 0.25 -7.06
C ASP A 49 -6.99 1.76 -7.24
N CYS A 50 -6.97 2.52 -6.15
CA CYS A 50 -6.82 3.98 -6.13
C CYS A 50 -5.80 4.39 -5.06
N PHE A 51 -4.87 5.26 -5.44
CA PHE A 51 -3.82 5.79 -4.56
C PHE A 51 -3.94 7.31 -4.46
N ILE A 52 -3.97 7.81 -3.23
CA ILE A 52 -3.93 9.25 -2.94
C ILE A 52 -2.56 9.54 -2.34
N ASP A 53 -1.67 10.10 -3.15
CA ASP A 53 -0.34 10.48 -2.71
C ASP A 53 -0.38 11.86 -2.05
N LEU A 54 -0.11 11.89 -0.75
CA LEU A 54 -0.04 13.10 0.05
C LEU A 54 1.41 13.52 0.36
N THR A 55 2.40 12.81 -0.20
CA THR A 55 3.81 13.13 -0.03
C THR A 55 4.18 14.40 -0.79
N GLN A 56 5.26 15.02 -0.35
CA GLN A 56 5.86 16.18 -0.98
C GLN A 56 7.31 15.87 -1.33
N ARG A 57 7.88 16.64 -2.27
CA ARG A 57 9.29 16.46 -2.68
C ARG A 57 10.29 16.46 -1.52
N ARG A 58 9.98 17.17 -0.41
CA ARG A 58 10.83 17.23 0.78
C ARG A 58 10.79 15.97 1.65
N ASP A 59 9.76 15.15 1.51
CA ASP A 59 9.56 13.95 2.34
C ASP A 59 10.44 12.79 1.85
N GLY A 60 11.00 12.91 0.65
CA GLY A 60 11.89 11.92 0.06
C GLY A 60 11.14 10.71 -0.52
N LEU A 61 11.91 9.84 -1.19
CA LEU A 61 11.49 8.80 -2.14
C LEU A 61 11.07 9.32 -3.54
N ALA A 62 11.52 10.52 -3.89
CA ALA A 62 11.63 11.08 -5.24
C ALA A 62 13.03 11.70 -5.45
#